data_AF-A0A6G9CNY9-F1
#
_entry.id   AF-A0A6G9CNY9-F1
#
_cell.length_a   1.000
_cell.length_b   1.000
_cell.length_c   1.000
_cell.angle_alpha   90.00
_cell.angle_beta   90.00
_cell.angle_gamma   90.00
#
_symmetry.space_group_name_H-M   'P 1'
#
loop_
_entity.id
_entity.type
_entity.pdbx_description
1 polymer ?
#
loop_
_entity_poly.entity_id
_entity_poly.type
_entity_poly.pdbx_seq_one_letter_code
_entity_poly.pdbx_strand_id
1 'polypeptide(L)' 'MASNPSDVSNAPGQAESTDADQKTPSICPACQHSMESHDPLGVRFCAVTADRGLDRKCICAADREEM' A
#
# COMPACT_ATOMS: atom_id res chain seq x y z
N MET A 1 -13.77 0.57 44.46
CA MET A 1 -14.03 -0.67 43.69
C MET A 1 -13.75 -0.34 42.23
N ALA A 2 -12.65 -0.84 41.66
CA ALA A 2 -12.29 -0.59 40.27
C ALA A 2 -12.79 -1.77 39.42
N SER A 3 -13.71 -1.51 38.49
CA SER A 3 -14.20 -2.51 37.56
C SER A 3 -13.97 -1.99 36.15
N ASN A 4 -12.98 -2.60 35.50
CA ASN A 4 -12.72 -2.45 34.08
C ASN A 4 -12.87 -3.85 33.47
N PRO A 5 -13.86 -4.11 32.60
CA PRO A 5 -13.82 -5.27 31.72
C PRO A 5 -13.41 -4.82 30.31
N SER A 6 -12.15 -5.07 29.97
CA SER A 6 -11.68 -5.04 28.58
C SER A 6 -12.27 -6.25 27.85
N ASP A 7 -13.34 -6.04 27.09
CA ASP A 7 -13.83 -7.03 26.11
C ASP A 7 -13.51 -6.51 24.71
N VAL A 8 -12.30 -6.82 24.24
CA VAL A 8 -11.94 -6.71 22.82
C VAL A 8 -12.14 -8.08 22.21
N SER A 9 -13.38 -8.36 21.84
CA SER A 9 -13.75 -9.52 21.03
C SER A 9 -13.11 -9.41 19.63
N ASN A 10 -11.92 -10.00 19.50
CA ASN A 10 -11.25 -10.27 18.23
C ASN A 10 -11.95 -11.46 17.55
N ALA A 11 -12.72 -11.21 16.49
CA ALA A 11 -13.29 -12.25 15.66
C ALA A 11 -12.49 -12.38 14.36
N PRO A 12 -11.72 -13.47 14.14
CA PRO A 12 -11.25 -13.81 12.82
C PRO A 12 -12.33 -14.64 12.12
N GLY A 13 -13.23 -13.97 11.39
CA GLY A 13 -14.06 -14.60 10.38
C GLY A 13 -13.33 -14.55 9.04
N GLN A 14 -12.60 -15.62 8.72
CA GLN A 14 -11.92 -15.79 7.44
C GLN A 14 -12.30 -17.15 6.85
N ALA A 15 -12.96 -17.11 5.69
CA ALA A 15 -13.11 -18.19 4.68
C ALA A 15 -13.81 -17.53 3.48
N GLU A 16 -13.07 -16.83 2.60
CA GLU A 16 -12.43 -17.35 1.36
C GLU A 16 -13.43 -17.81 0.30
N SER A 17 -13.46 -17.12 -0.86
CA SER A 17 -13.52 -17.72 -2.20
C SER A 17 -13.40 -16.66 -3.30
N THR A 18 -12.17 -16.55 -3.82
CA THR A 18 -11.80 -16.38 -5.24
C THR A 18 -12.82 -15.75 -6.19
N ASP A 19 -12.71 -14.44 -6.39
CA ASP A 19 -12.69 -13.93 -7.76
C ASP A 19 -11.21 -13.69 -8.07
N ALA A 20 -10.67 -14.45 -9.02
CA ALA A 20 -9.41 -14.10 -9.64
C ALA A 20 -9.67 -12.85 -10.50
N ASP A 21 -9.86 -11.73 -9.81
CA ASP A 21 -9.72 -10.40 -10.38
C ASP A 21 -8.31 -10.43 -10.95
N GLN A 22 -8.22 -10.45 -12.28
CA GLN A 22 -6.98 -10.13 -12.94
C GLN A 22 -6.67 -8.70 -12.53
N LYS A 23 -6.04 -8.57 -11.37
CA LYS A 23 -5.66 -7.31 -10.77
C LYS A 23 -4.61 -6.78 -11.70
N THR A 24 -5.08 -6.02 -12.67
CA THR A 24 -4.24 -5.33 -13.62
C THR A 24 -3.22 -4.61 -12.73
N PRO A 25 -1.92 -4.90 -12.88
CA PRO A 25 -0.91 -4.38 -11.96
C PRO A 25 -1.08 -2.87 -11.97
N SER A 26 -1.56 -2.34 -10.85
CA SER A 26 -1.92 -0.93 -10.79
C SER A 26 -0.60 -0.18 -10.91
N ILE A 27 -0.40 0.52 -12.03
CA ILE A 27 0.82 1.29 -12.26
C ILE A 27 0.72 2.57 -11.44
N CYS A 28 1.79 2.91 -10.72
CA CYS A 28 1.81 4.12 -9.93
C CYS A 28 1.89 5.37 -10.84
N PRO A 29 0.99 6.35 -10.70
CA PRO A 29 0.97 7.53 -11.56
C PRO A 29 2.16 8.48 -11.33
N ALA A 30 2.91 8.32 -10.23
CA ALA A 30 4.07 9.15 -9.93
C ALA A 30 5.37 8.65 -10.58
N CYS A 31 5.57 7.33 -10.64
CA CYS A 31 6.86 6.70 -10.94
C CYS A 31 6.78 5.55 -11.95
N GLN A 32 5.58 5.25 -12.46
CA GLN A 32 5.34 4.33 -13.58
C GLN A 32 5.78 2.88 -13.37
N HIS A 33 6.04 2.45 -12.13
CA HIS A 33 6.24 1.05 -11.79
C HIS A 33 5.05 0.47 -11.03
N SER A 34 5.02 -0.86 -10.86
CA SER A 34 3.91 -1.55 -10.18
C SER A 34 3.71 -1.04 -8.75
N MET A 35 2.45 -0.86 -8.36
CA MET A 35 2.05 -0.56 -6.98
C MET A 35 2.42 -1.68 -6.00
N GLU A 36 2.61 -2.90 -6.48
CA GLU A 36 3.04 -4.05 -5.65
C GLU A 36 4.47 -3.89 -5.12
N SER A 37 5.32 -3.13 -5.82
CA SER A 37 6.68 -2.84 -5.37
C SER A 37 6.76 -1.73 -4.31
N HIS A 38 5.62 -1.17 -3.88
CA HIS A 38 5.60 -0.09 -2.90
C HIS A 38 5.48 -0.65 -1.48
N ASP A 39 6.39 -0.22 -0.61
CA ASP A 39 6.15 -0.27 0.82
C ASP A 39 5.21 0.90 1.24
N PRO A 40 4.67 0.90 2.46
CA PRO A 40 3.74 1.94 2.92
C PRO A 40 4.28 3.37 2.84
N LEU A 41 5.61 3.56 2.96
CA LEU A 41 6.24 4.87 2.80
C LEU A 41 6.27 5.28 1.33
N GLY A 42 6.64 4.34 0.44
CA GLY A 42 6.58 4.52 -1.01
C GLY A 42 5.20 4.96 -1.49
N VAL A 43 4.13 4.30 -1.02
CA VAL A 43 2.74 4.67 -1.36
C VAL A 43 2.45 6.13 -1.01
N ARG A 44 2.78 6.55 0.22
CA ARG A 44 2.51 7.91 0.71
C ARG A 44 3.32 8.96 -0.05
N PHE A 45 4.60 8.68 -0.27
CA PHE A 45 5.48 9.60 -1.00
C PHE A 45 4.98 9.83 -2.42
N CYS A 46 4.70 8.74 -3.15
CA CYS A 46 4.23 8.80 -4.53
C CYS A 46 2.85 9.45 -4.65
N ALA A 47 1.94 9.20 -3.71
CA ALA A 47 0.64 9.86 -3.69
C ALA A 47 0.77 11.39 -3.62
N VAL A 48 1.62 11.90 -2.71
CA VAL A 48 1.87 13.35 -2.60
C VAL A 48 2.59 13.90 -3.83
N THR A 49 3.54 13.15 -4.40
CA THR A 49 4.23 13.56 -5.64
C THR A 49 3.23 13.75 -6.78
N ALA A 50 2.33 12.78 -7.00
CA ALA A 50 1.33 12.84 -8.06
C ALA A 50 0.30 13.94 -7.81
N ASP A 51 -0.24 14.04 -6.58
CA ASP A 51 -1.22 15.08 -6.18
C ASP A 51 -0.69 16.50 -6.40
N ARG A 52 0.60 16.70 -6.20
CA ARG A 52 1.25 18.02 -6.30
C ARG A 52 1.98 18.26 -7.62
N GLY A 53 2.00 17.28 -8.53
CA GLY A 53 2.71 17.38 -9.80
C GLY A 53 4.21 17.67 -9.64
N LEU A 54 4.86 17.08 -8.63
CA LEU A 54 6.27 17.33 -8.33
C LEU A 54 7.18 16.51 -9.25
N ASP A 55 8.15 17.16 -9.88
CA ASP A 55 9.21 16.50 -10.64
C ASP A 55 10.37 16.10 -9.72
N ARG A 56 10.31 14.88 -9.17
CA ARG A 56 11.32 14.32 -8.26
C ARG A 56 11.41 12.80 -8.40
N LYS A 57 12.59 12.23 -8.10
CA LYS A 57 12.78 10.77 -8.07
C LYS A 57 11.91 10.11 -7.00
N CYS A 58 11.53 8.85 -7.24
CA CYS A 58 10.78 8.06 -6.27
C CYS A 58 11.70 7.41 -5.22
N ILE A 59 11.13 7.01 -4.09
CA ILE A 59 11.87 6.31 -3.01
C ILE A 59 11.67 4.80 -3.04
N CYS A 60 10.95 4.30 -4.05
CA CYS A 60 10.51 2.93 -4.13
C CYS A 60 11.68 1.98 -4.39
N ALA A 61 11.61 0.76 -3.85
CA ALA A 61 12.68 -0.22 -4.01
C ALA A 61 12.92 -0.62 -5.48
N ALA A 62 11.89 -0.56 -6.33
CA ALA A 62 12.00 -0.84 -7.77
C ALA A 62 12.99 0.09 -8.50
N ASP A 63 13.16 1.33 -8.04
CA ASP A 63 14.15 2.29 -8.59
C ASP A 63 15.59 1.93 -8.21
N ARG A 64 15.78 1.10 -7.17
CA ARG A 64 17.10 0.79 -6.59
C ARG A 64 17.76 -0.45 -7.19
N GLU A 65 17.07 -1.23 -8.01
CA GLU A 65 17.60 -2.44 -8.65
C GLU A 65 18.00 -2.24 -10.13
N GLU A 66 17.82 -1.03 -10.67
CA GLU A 66 18.35 -0.63 -11.98
C GLU A 66 19.64 0.22 -11.83
N MET A 67 20.55 -0.23 -10.94
CA MET A 67 21.91 0.30 -10.85
C MET A 67 22.96 -0.81 -10.93
#